data_AF-A0A7Y4TQ89-F1
#
_entry.id   AF-A0A7Y4TQ89-F1
#
_cell.length_a   1.000
_cell.length_b   1.000
_cell.length_c   1.000
_cell.angle_alpha   90.00
_cell.angle_beta   90.00
_cell.angle_gamma   90.00
#
_symmetry.space_group_name_H-M   'P 1'
#
loop_
_entity.id
_entity.type
_entity.pdbx_description
1 polymer ?
#
loop_
_entity_poly.entity_id
_entity_poly.type
_entity_poly.pdbx_seq_one_letter_code
_entity_poly.pdbx_strand_id
1 'polypeptide(L)' 'MRTNIEINDKLIKDTLKITGLRTKREVVELGLETLLRLKRQEVLAKKLRGKVKWEGDLEAMRLDK' A
#
# COMPACT_ATOMS: atom_id res chain seq x y z
N MET A 1 1.75 -9.74 21.67
CA MET A 1 2.30 -8.66 22.50
C MET A 1 1.21 -7.63 22.75
N ARG A 2 1.05 -7.12 23.98
CA ARG A 2 0.10 -6.03 24.27
C ARG A 2 0.90 -4.74 24.43
N THR A 3 0.56 -3.73 23.65
CA THR A 3 1.26 -2.44 23.62
C THR A 3 0.23 -1.33 23.66
N ASN A 4 0.48 -0.31 24.47
CA ASN A 4 -0.33 0.90 24.51
C ASN A 4 0.29 1.93 23.57
N ILE A 5 -0.46 2.35 22.56
CA ILE A 5 -0.05 3.34 21.57
C ILE A 5 -1.17 4.35 21.39
N GLU A 6 -0.80 5.62 21.24
CA GLU A 6 -1.74 6.70 20.97
C GLU A 6 -1.97 6.79 19.45
N ILE A 7 -3.23 6.70 19.02
CA ILE A 7 -3.63 6.75 17.62
C ILE A 7 -4.81 7.69 17.49
N ASN A 8 -4.85 8.45 16.39
CA ASN A 8 -5.99 9.28 16.06
C ASN A 8 -7.28 8.43 15.90
N ASP A 9 -8.27 8.68 16.76
CA ASP A 9 -9.53 7.94 16.78
C ASP A 9 -10.36 8.12 15.50
N LYS A 10 -10.28 9.27 14.83
CA LYS A 10 -10.97 9.49 13.55
C LYS A 10 -10.41 8.55 12.48
N LEU A 11 -9.08 8.42 12.41
CA LEU A 11 -8.41 7.52 11.47
C LEU A 11 -8.87 6.07 11.67
N ILE A 12 -8.92 5.59 12.92
CA ILE A 12 -9.38 4.24 13.22
C ILE A 12 -10.85 4.05 12.85
N LYS A 13 -11.72 5.01 13.19
CA LYS A 13 -13.16 4.93 12.86
C LYS A 13 -13.41 4.88 11.36
N ASP A 14 -12.75 5.77 10.61
CA ASP A 14 -12.87 5.83 9.15
C ASP A 14 -12.35 4.53 8.52
N THR A 15 -11.23 4.00 9.03
CA THR A 15 -10.67 2.74 8.54
C THR A 15 -11.57 1.55 8.85
N LEU A 16 -12.11 1.43 10.06
CA LEU A 16 -13.08 0.38 10.41
C LEU A 16 -14.30 0.42 9.50
N LYS A 17 -14.84 1.63 9.25
CA LYS A 17 -16.03 1.82 8.40
C LYS A 17 -15.79 1.40 6.95
N ILE A 18 -14.63 1.76 6.37
CA ILE A 18 -14.31 1.47 4.97
C ILE A 18 -13.89 0.00 4.79
N THR A 19 -13.10 -0.54 5.72
CA THR A 19 -12.56 -1.91 5.61
C THR A 19 -13.52 -2.99 6.10
N GLY A 20 -14.54 -2.64 6.89
CA GLY A 20 -15.46 -3.60 7.51
C GLY A 20 -14.84 -4.41 8.65
N LEU A 21 -13.64 -4.03 9.12
CA LEU A 21 -12.96 -4.68 10.24
C LEU A 21 -13.70 -4.42 11.56
N ARG A 22 -13.55 -5.34 12.52
CA ARG A 22 -14.35 -5.32 13.75
C ARG A 22 -13.61 -4.67 14.90
N THR A 23 -12.27 -4.71 14.91
CA THR A 23 -11.46 -4.29 16.05
C THR A 23 -10.34 -3.33 15.66
N LYS A 24 -9.96 -2.46 16.61
CA LYS A 24 -8.78 -1.58 16.45
C LYS A 24 -7.50 -2.38 16.19
N ARG A 25 -7.38 -3.58 16.77
CA ARG A 25 -6.21 -4.47 16.58
C ARG A 25 -6.09 -4.92 15.13
N GLU A 26 -7.17 -5.41 14.52
CA GLU A 26 -7.16 -5.86 13.12
C GLU A 26 -6.77 -4.73 12.18
N VAL A 27 -7.28 -3.52 12.43
CA VAL A 27 -6.92 -2.33 11.63
C VAL A 27 -5.42 -2.03 11.70
N VAL A 28 -4.85 -2.09 12.91
CA VAL A 28 -3.41 -1.84 13.10
C VAL A 28 -2.56 -2.93 12.44
N GLU A 29 -2.94 -4.21 12.60
CA GLU A 29 -2.23 -5.33 12.00
C GLU A 29 -2.23 -5.22 10.47
N LEU A 30 -3.41 -5.01 9.87
CA LEU A 30 -3.56 -4.85 8.42
C LEU A 30 -2.78 -3.63 7.91
N GLY A 31 -2.76 -2.54 8.67
CA GLY A 31 -1.98 -1.35 8.36
C GLY A 31 -0.48 -1.64 8.29
N LEU A 32 0.05 -2.38 9.27
CA LEU A 32 1.47 -2.77 9.32
C LEU A 32 1.83 -3.75 8.19
N GLU A 33 1.00 -4.76 7.93
CA GLU A 33 1.18 -5.70 6.82
C GLU A 33 1.19 -4.98 5.47
N THR A 34 0.27 -4.03 5.28
CA THR A 34 0.18 -3.24 4.06
C THR A 34 1.41 -2.37 3.88
N LEU A 35 1.90 -1.71 4.93
CA LEU A 35 3.12 -0.92 4.88
C LEU A 35 4.32 -1.76 4.47
N LEU A 36 4.47 -2.95 5.08
CA LEU A 36 5.54 -3.87 4.75
C LEU A 36 5.44 -4.35 3.29
N ARG A 37 4.24 -4.69 2.82
CA ARG A 37 3.99 -5.10 1.43
C ARG A 37 4.41 -4.00 0.45
N LEU A 38 3.99 -2.76 0.69
CA LEU A 38 4.34 -1.61 -0.15
C LEU A 38 5.85 -1.37 -0.18
N LYS A 39 6.53 -1.47 0.98
CA LYS A 39 7.99 -1.29 1.04
C LYS A 39 8.75 -2.40 0.30
N ARG A 40 8.28 -3.64 0.38
CA ARG A 40 8.86 -4.75 -0.40
C ARG A 40 8.69 -4.52 -1.90
N GLN A 41 7.51 -4.07 -2.34
CA GLN A 41 7.25 -3.72 -3.73
C GLN A 41 8.15 -2.57 -4.22
N GLU A 42 8.33 -1.52 -3.40
CA GLU A 42 9.23 -0.41 -3.69
C GLU A 42 10.68 -0.86 -3.90
N VAL A 43 11.18 -1.72 -3.00
CA VAL A 43 12.53 -2.29 -3.10
C VAL A 43 12.67 -3.13 -4.35
N LEU A 44 11.68 -3.96 -4.68
CA LEU A 44 11.68 -4.76 -5.89
C LEU A 44 11.68 -3.87 -7.15
N ALA A 45 10.81 -2.87 -7.22
CA ALA A 45 10.73 -1.93 -8.32
C ALA A 45 12.06 -1.20 -8.55
N LYS A 46 12.73 -0.77 -7.47
CA LYS A 46 14.08 -0.19 -7.53
C LYS A 46 15.11 -1.16 -8.10
N LYS A 47 15.06 -2.44 -7.73
CA LYS A 47 15.97 -3.48 -8.26
C LYS A 47 15.74 -3.79 -9.74
N LEU A 48 14.49 -3.68 -10.20
CA LEU A 48 14.09 -3.94 -11.58
C LEU A 48 14.33 -2.74 -12.51
N ARG A 49 14.51 -1.53 -11.96
CA ARG A 49 14.78 -0.31 -12.74
C ARG A 49 16.01 -0.50 -13.65
N GLY A 50 15.81 -0.32 -14.95
CA GLY A 50 16.85 -0.49 -15.98
C GLY A 50 17.19 -1.94 -16.32
N LYS A 51 16.60 -2.94 -15.64
CA LYS A 51 16.82 -4.37 -15.93
C LYS A 51 15.69 -4.99 -16.76
N VAL A 52 14.51 -4.40 -16.72
CA VAL A 52 13.35 -4.86 -17.49
C VAL A 52 13.31 -4.09 -18.81
N LYS A 53 13.29 -4.80 -19.92
CA LYS A 53 13.03 -4.21 -21.23
C LYS A 53 11.56 -3.83 -21.29
N TRP A 54 11.29 -2.58 -21.63
CA TRP A 54 9.94 -2.11 -21.89
C TRP A 54 9.59 -2.47 -23.34
N GLU A 55 8.47 -3.15 -23.54
CA GLU A 55 7.93 -3.52 -24.86
C GLU A 55 6.62 -2.76 -25.06
N GLY A 56 6.63 -1.81 -26.00
CA GLY A 56 5.51 -0.96 -26.35
C GLY A 56 5.94 0.13 -27.33
N ASP A 57 4.97 0.78 -27.98
CA ASP A 57 5.22 1.99 -28.77
C ASP A 57 4.68 3.20 -28.00
N LEU A 58 5.61 4.06 -27.56
CA LEU A 58 5.31 5.16 -26.66
C LEU A 58 4.55 6.27 -27.40
N GLU A 59 4.79 6.40 -28.70
CA GLU A 59 4.18 7.40 -29.56
C GLU A 59 2.76 6.98 -29.92
N ALA A 60 2.55 5.71 -30.27
CA ALA A 60 1.20 5.17 -30.49
C ALA A 60 0.28 5.37 -29.27
N MET A 61 0.78 5.10 -28.05
CA MET A 61 0.00 5.29 -26.81
C MET A 61 -0.35 6.76 -26.50
N ARG A 62 0.39 7.72 -27.05
CA ARG A 62 0.16 9.16 -26.84
C ARG A 62 -0.79 9.76 -27.88
N LEU A 63 -0.85 9.15 -29.07
CA LEU A 63 -1.64 9.60 -30.20
C LEU A 63 -3.09 9.10 -30.17
N ASP A 64 -3.42 8.13 -29.31
CA ASP A 64 -4.74 7.51 -29.17
C ASP A 64 -5.75 8.39 -28.39
N LYS A 65 -5.77 9.70 -28.66
CA LYS A 65 -6.57 10.71 -27.96
C LYS A 65 -7.63 11.35 -28.85
#